data_AF-A0A1Q4EZM8-F1
#
_entry.id   AF-A0A1Q4EZM8-F1
#
_cell.length_a   1.000
_cell.length_b   1.000
_cell.length_c   1.000
_cell.angle_alpha   90.00
_cell.angle_beta   90.00
_cell.angle_gamma   90.00
#
_symmetry.space_group_name_H-M   'P 1'
#
loop_
_entity.id
_entity.type
_entity.pdbx_description
1 polymer ?
#
loop_
_entity_poly.entity_id
_entity_poly.type
_entity_poly.pdbx_seq_one_letter_code
_entity_poly.pdbx_strand_id
1 'polypeptide(L)'
;MRIQNVEVKPEVNKLLIFLSTKQLLVLPLSLYKTLAGADNASVLQFELIADGTGIHWPILDEDLSLKGFLKETLQQLITEKQVIIT
;
A
#
# COMPACT_ATOMS: atom_id res chain seq x y z
N MET A 1 -0.25 13.56 9.09
CA MET A 1 0.14 12.13 9.01
C MET A 1 0.85 11.93 7.69
N ARG A 2 2.01 11.25 7.71
CA ARG A 2 2.86 10.97 6.54
C ARG A 2 3.29 9.51 6.53
N ILE A 3 3.68 9.02 5.36
CA ILE A 3 4.45 7.80 5.18
C ILE A 3 5.90 8.12 5.54
N GLN A 4 6.47 7.37 6.49
CA GLN A 4 7.89 7.47 6.86
C GLN A 4 8.74 6.40 6.18
N ASN A 5 8.18 5.21 5.97
CA ASN A 5 8.88 4.11 5.31
C ASN A 5 7.88 3.22 4.58
N VAL A 6 8.36 2.51 3.55
CA VAL A 6 7.60 1.55 2.77
C VAL A 6 8.47 0.32 2.56
N GLU A 7 7.91 -0.85 2.82
CA GLU A 7 8.48 -2.11 2.38
C GLU A 7 7.52 -2.80 1.41
N VAL A 8 8.06 -3.19 0.26
CA VAL A 8 7.34 -3.95 -0.74
C VAL A 8 7.87 -5.38 -0.74
N LYS A 9 6.96 -6.35 -0.62
CA LYS A 9 7.26 -7.78 -0.52
C LYS A 9 6.43 -8.56 -1.56
N PRO A 10 6.83 -8.54 -2.84
CA PRO A 10 6.10 -9.22 -3.92
C PRO A 10 5.93 -10.72 -3.69
N GLU A 11 6.93 -11.36 -3.09
CA GLU A 11 6.98 -12.80 -2.81
C GLU A 11 5.86 -13.30 -1.88
N VAL A 12 5.31 -12.42 -1.05
CA VAL A 12 4.17 -12.70 -0.16
C VAL A 12 2.97 -11.81 -0.46
N ASN A 13 2.99 -11.09 -1.59
CA ASN A 13 1.94 -10.16 -2.00
C ASN A 13 1.61 -9.13 -0.90
N LYS A 14 2.61 -8.43 -0.35
CA LYS A 14 2.41 -7.41 0.70
C LYS A 14 3.07 -6.07 0.37
N LEU A 15 2.35 -5.01 0.72
CA LEU A 15 2.78 -3.62 0.81
C LEU A 15 2.65 -3.17 2.27
N LEU A 16 3.76 -2.84 2.89
CA LEU A 16 3.86 -2.41 4.28
C LEU A 16 4.16 -0.92 4.30
N ILE A 17 3.30 -0.12 4.93
CA ILE A 17 3.41 1.34 4.96
C ILE A 17 3.51 1.78 6.41
N PHE A 18 4.68 2.29 6.78
CA PHE A 18 4.97 2.79 8.12
C PHE A 18 4.62 4.27 8.21
N LEU A 19 3.66 4.61 9.06
CA LEU A 19 3.21 5.98 9.22
C LEU A 19 3.98 6.71 10.32
N SER A 20 4.04 8.04 10.19
CA SER A 20 4.64 8.91 11.20
C SER A 20 3.98 8.84 12.58
N THR A 21 2.78 8.28 12.63
CA THR A 21 1.98 8.02 13.84
C THR A 21 2.28 6.65 14.47
N LYS A 22 3.35 5.97 14.04
CA LYS A 22 3.78 4.62 14.47
C LYS A 22 2.81 3.50 14.10
N GLN A 23 1.79 3.78 13.29
CA GLN A 23 0.90 2.78 12.75
C GLN A 23 1.51 2.13 11.51
N LEU A 24 1.27 0.84 11.35
CA LEU A 24 1.62 0.06 10.17
C LEU A 24 0.34 -0.27 9.41
N LEU A 25 0.28 0.12 8.14
CA LEU A 25 -0.74 -0.40 7.21
C LEU A 25 -0.15 -1.59 6.47
N VAL A 26 -0.91 -2.68 6.36
CA VAL A 26 -0.52 -3.87 5.61
C VAL A 26 -1.60 -4.18 4.58
N LEU A 27 -1.27 -3.97 3.31
CA LEU A 27 -2.20 -4.16 2.20
C LEU A 27 -1.61 -5.17 1.20
N PRO A 28 -2.43 -5.95 0.49
CA PRO A 28 -1.90 -6.79 -0.57
C PRO A 28 -1.59 -5.97 -1.83
N LEU A 29 -0.50 -6.28 -2.53
CA LEU A 29 -0.16 -5.62 -3.81
C LEU A 29 -1.24 -5.89 -4.86
N SER A 30 -1.86 -7.07 -4.82
CA SER A 30 -2.96 -7.47 -5.68
C SER A 30 -4.20 -6.59 -5.60
N LEU A 31 -4.29 -5.70 -4.59
CA LEU A 31 -5.36 -4.69 -4.51
C LEU A 31 -5.22 -3.62 -5.61
N TYR A 32 -4.01 -3.40 -6.10
CA TYR A 32 -3.69 -2.39 -7.10
C TYR A 32 -3.43 -3.10 -8.43
N LYS A 33 -4.32 -2.90 -9.40
CA LYS A 33 -4.28 -3.61 -10.70
C LYS A 33 -2.91 -3.54 -11.37
N THR A 34 -2.27 -2.37 -11.36
CA THR A 34 -0.96 -2.15 -11.96
C THR A 34 0.14 -2.93 -11.25
N LEU A 35 0.16 -2.91 -9.92
CA LEU A 35 1.14 -3.67 -9.13
C LEU A 35 0.90 -5.18 -9.20
N ALA A 36 -0.36 -5.62 -9.32
CA ALA A 36 -0.74 -7.01 -9.41
C ALA A 36 -0.23 -7.71 -10.69
N GLY A 37 -0.12 -6.97 -11.79
CA GLY A 37 0.32 -7.48 -13.09
C GLY A 37 1.80 -7.23 -13.41
N ALA A 38 2.51 -6.53 -12.53
CA ALA A 38 3.90 -6.13 -12.75
C ALA A 38 4.88 -7.21 -12.28
N ASP A 39 6.08 -7.20 -12.86
CA ASP A 39 7.17 -8.05 -12.40
C ASP A 39 7.78 -7.51 -11.09
N ASN A 40 8.42 -8.40 -10.34
CA ASN A 40 8.98 -8.06 -9.03
C ASN A 40 10.04 -6.95 -9.11
N ALA A 41 10.85 -6.89 -10.17
CA ALA A 41 11.91 -5.90 -10.27
C ALA A 41 11.33 -4.49 -10.47
N SER A 42 10.25 -4.37 -11.25
CA SER A 42 9.53 -3.10 -11.42
C SER A 42 8.81 -2.65 -10.15
N VAL A 43 8.17 -3.58 -9.44
CA VAL A 43 7.43 -3.28 -8.19
C VAL A 43 8.35 -2.88 -7.03
N LEU A 44 9.60 -3.34 -7.02
CA LEU A 44 10.60 -2.97 -6.02
C LEU A 44 11.23 -1.59 -6.26
N GLN A 45 10.96 -0.96 -7.40
CA GLN A 45 11.47 0.37 -7.76
C GLN A 45 10.37 1.41 -7.57
N PHE A 46 10.40 2.07 -6.41
CA PHE A 46 9.44 3.08 -6.01
C PHE A 46 10.12 4.20 -5.22
N GLU A 47 9.43 5.33 -5.10
CA GLU A 47 9.86 6.47 -4.29
C GLU A 47 8.70 7.09 -3.53
N LEU A 48 9.01 7.72 -2.39
CA LEU A 48 8.03 8.54 -1.69
C LEU A 48 7.93 9.91 -2.37
N ILE A 49 6.70 10.34 -2.62
CA ILE A 49 6.39 11.62 -3.25
C ILE A 49 5.50 12.49 -2.37
N ALA A 50 5.31 13.75 -2.79
CA ALA A 50 4.39 14.70 -2.18
C ALA A 50 4.56 14.81 -0.66
N ASP A 51 5.81 14.99 -0.20
CA ASP A 51 6.17 15.11 1.21
C ASP A 51 5.67 13.91 2.06
N GLY A 52 5.75 12.69 1.52
CA GLY A 52 5.32 11.47 2.21
C GLY A 52 3.80 11.29 2.26
N THR A 53 3.07 11.85 1.28
CA THR A 53 1.63 11.60 1.12
C THR A 53 1.29 10.70 -0.06
N GLY A 54 2.28 10.27 -0.84
CA GLY A 54 2.13 9.29 -1.90
C GLY A 54 3.38 8.43 -2.10
N ILE A 55 3.19 7.36 -2.86
CA ILE A 55 4.25 6.48 -3.37
C ILE A 55 4.12 6.48 -4.89
N HIS A 56 5.23 6.72 -5.58
CA HIS A 56 5.33 6.69 -7.04
C HIS A 56 6.12 5.46 -7.47
N TRP A 57 5.59 4.71 -8.44
CA TRP A 57 6.30 3.66 -9.16
C TRP A 57 6.63 4.16 -10.57
N PRO A 58 7.81 4.74 -10.81
CA PRO A 58 8.14 5.40 -12.09
C PRO A 58 8.13 4.45 -13.28
N ILE A 59 8.53 3.20 -13.09
CA ILE A 59 8.55 2.20 -14.18
C ILE A 59 7.12 1.78 -14.57
N LEU A 60 6.19 1.83 -13.62
CA LEU A 60 4.82 1.36 -13.80
C LEU A 60 3.85 2.50 -14.13
N ASP A 61 4.31 3.75 -14.12
CA ASP A 61 3.48 4.96 -14.27
C ASP A 61 2.29 4.98 -13.31
N GLU A 62 2.54 4.59 -12.04
CA GLU A 62 1.49 4.47 -11.01
C GLU A 62 1.81 5.32 -9.79
N ASP A 63 0.80 6.07 -9.35
CA ASP A 63 0.83 6.88 -8.14
C ASP A 63 -0.27 6.43 -7.17
N LEU A 64 0.13 6.05 -5.96
CA LEU A 64 -0.81 5.69 -4.91
C LEU A 64 -0.69 6.63 -3.71
N SER A 65 -1.83 7.11 -3.22
CA SER A 65 -1.89 8.09 -2.14
C SER A 65 -2.11 7.46 -0.77
N LEU A 66 -1.57 8.10 0.28
CA LEU A 66 -1.84 7.77 1.67
C LEU A 66 -3.35 7.75 1.99
N LYS A 67 -4.11 8.67 1.40
CA LYS A 67 -5.57 8.71 1.55
C LYS A 67 -6.23 7.43 1.01
N GLY A 68 -5.76 6.95 -0.14
CA GLY A 68 -6.19 5.68 -0.74
C GLY A 68 -5.91 4.51 0.20
N PHE A 69 -4.67 4.37 0.66
CA PHE A 69 -4.27 3.30 1.58
C PHE A 69 -5.14 3.24 2.85
N LEU A 70 -5.41 4.37 3.49
CA LEU A 70 -6.26 4.43 4.68
C LEU A 70 -7.70 4.00 4.42
N LYS A 71 -8.25 4.37 3.27
CA LYS A 71 -9.61 3.98 2.87
C LYS A 71 -9.70 2.46 2.73
N GLU A 72 -8.73 1.85 2.04
CA GLU A 72 -8.67 0.40 1.84
C GLU A 72 -8.50 -0.35 3.16
N THR A 73 -7.59 0.12 4.04
CA THR A 73 -7.42 -0.46 5.38
C THR A 73 -8.71 -0.39 6.19
N LEU A 74 -9.42 0.74 6.15
CA LEU A 74 -10.70 0.87 6.86
C LEU A 74 -11.75 -0.09 6.31
N GLN A 75 -11.82 -0.27 4.98
CA GLN A 75 -12.74 -1.22 4.36
C GLN A 75 -12.43 -2.66 4.79
N GLN A 76 -11.17 -3.07 4.81
CA GLN A 76 -10.77 -4.40 5.30
C GLN A 76 -11.19 -4.64 6.75
N LEU A 77 -10.95 -3.68 7.64
CA LEU A 77 -11.35 -3.78 9.05
C LEU A 77 -12.88 -3.90 9.21
N ILE A 78 -13.65 -3.18 8.40
CA ILE A 78 -15.12 -3.26 8.41
C ILE A 78 -15.56 -4.65 7.93
N THR A 79 -15.00 -5.14 6.82
CA THR A 79 -15.34 -6.44 6.24
C THR A 79 -14.99 -7.58 7.19
N GLU A 80 -13.80 -7.59 7.79
CA GLU A 80 -13.38 -8.60 8.77
C GLU A 80 -14.31 -8.61 9.98
N LYS A 81 -14.68 -7.43 10.49
CA LYS A 81 -15.61 -7.33 11.62
C LYS A 81 -17.01 -7.87 11.27
N GLN A 82 -17.49 -7.67 10.05
CA GLN A 82 -18.77 -8.25 9.61
C GLN A 82 -18.72 -9.77 9.50
N VAL A 83 -17.61 -10.32 9.01
CA VAL A 83 -17.40 -11.79 8.94
C VAL A 83 -17.42 -12.42 10.33
N ILE A 84 -16.86 -11.77 11.35
CA ILE A 84 -16.85 -12.29 12.73
C ILE A 84 -18.24 -12.28 13.38
N ILE A 85 -19.16 -11.42 12.93
CA ILE A 85 -20.49 -11.23 13.53
C ILE A 85 -21.55 -12.13 12.85
N THR A 86 -21.20 -12.85 11.78
CA THR A 86 -22.09 -13.76 11.05
C THR A 86 -21.78 -15.22 11.38
#